data_AF-A0A8I2YR42-F1
#
_entry.id   AF-A0A8I2YR42-F1
#
_cell.length_a   1.000
_cell.length_b   1.000
_cell.length_c   1.000
_cell.angle_alpha   90.00
_cell.angle_beta   90.00
_cell.angle_gamma   90.00
#
_symmetry.space_group_name_H-M   'P 1'
#
loop_
_entity.id
_entity.type
_entity.pdbx_description
1 polymer ?
#
loop_
_entity_poly.entity_id
_entity_poly.type
_entity_poly.pdbx_seq_one_letter_code
_entity_poly.pdbx_strand_id
1 'polypeptide(L)'
;MDWAEDDVWDSASDSESPRHSTIAHSWRYSSNTQPKRQPSFVTAPKPVPKAPTNSSSSTLAQSYTYLNPPSPSSYPPKSESGQPGSAKGGWTMVRKSSISQNGTDGTASKCSDTHRDADVDGDMVVGDSDPEIVEHGTTDKIRQDRGLIKSDAEEIMNDPFRRLLHSQTPQLSSLQSASSSSDGVSRRASDTQKHSRESSIRSNRRSKFIDCLNKADLNITDLRKLAWSGTPNDLRPIVWPILLGYIPLPSNLRATTLARKRGEYLSMVELAFARDRQGVDQQIWHQIEIDVPRTRPGVRLWMQASTQRSLERILYVWAIRHPASGYVQGINDLVTPFFQNFLSAYIDSDPEQFDTSLLPENILNAVEADSFWCLSRLLDGIQDNYISAQPGIHRSVKRMSELVARIDAPLHAHLESQNVEFMQFAFRWMNCLLMREISVQNTIRMWDTYLAEGADAFSQFHLYVCSAFLVKWSAKLRQMDFQASSKVPLTRALLSPTPPLV
;
A
#
# COMPACT_ATOMS: atom_id res chain seq x y z
N MET A 1 27.71 -24.58 37.45
CA MET A 1 27.72 -23.14 37.11
C MET A 1 27.20 -23.02 35.69
N ASP A 2 25.97 -23.45 35.37
CA ASP A 2 24.70 -23.37 36.13
C ASP A 2 24.10 -21.95 36.08
N TRP A 3 23.14 -21.81 35.17
CA TRP A 3 22.02 -20.86 35.14
C TRP A 3 20.89 -21.56 34.36
N ALA A 4 19.69 -21.54 34.91
CA ALA A 4 18.58 -22.39 34.49
C ALA A 4 17.62 -21.70 33.48
N GLU A 5 16.69 -22.51 32.97
CA GLU A 5 15.43 -22.06 32.36
C GLU A 5 14.56 -21.33 33.41
N ASP A 6 13.75 -20.34 32.99
CA ASP A 6 12.29 -20.28 33.26
C ASP A 6 11.62 -18.96 32.80
N ASP A 7 10.30 -18.90 33.02
CA ASP A 7 9.38 -17.75 32.97
C ASP A 7 9.01 -17.13 31.60
N VAL A 8 8.17 -17.90 30.91
CA VAL A 8 6.99 -17.40 30.18
C VAL A 8 6.22 -16.38 31.04
N TRP A 9 5.69 -15.30 30.44
CA TRP A 9 4.80 -14.36 31.14
C TRP A 9 3.39 -14.29 30.55
N ASP A 10 2.42 -14.02 31.42
CA ASP A 10 1.02 -14.46 31.26
C ASP A 10 0.08 -13.36 30.72
N SER A 11 -1.05 -13.78 30.15
CA SER A 11 -2.06 -12.91 29.52
C SER A 11 -3.29 -12.71 30.41
N ALA A 12 -3.19 -11.75 31.34
CA ALA A 12 -4.31 -11.36 32.19
C ALA A 12 -5.47 -10.74 31.36
N SER A 13 -6.58 -11.46 31.25
CA SER A 13 -7.83 -10.99 30.63
C SER A 13 -8.89 -10.74 31.70
N ASP A 14 -9.09 -9.48 32.08
CA ASP A 14 -10.23 -9.10 32.93
C ASP A 14 -11.56 -9.50 32.27
N SER A 15 -12.48 -10.05 33.07
CA SER A 15 -13.82 -10.41 32.63
C SER A 15 -14.83 -10.16 33.76
N GLU A 16 -15.75 -9.22 33.51
CA GLU A 16 -16.72 -8.77 34.52
C GLU A 16 -17.76 -9.85 34.86
N SER A 17 -18.08 -9.96 36.16
CA SER A 17 -19.07 -10.92 36.68
C SER A 17 -20.43 -10.26 36.96
N PRO A 18 -21.56 -10.80 36.44
CA PRO A 18 -22.90 -10.44 36.89
C PRO A 18 -23.19 -10.97 38.31
N ARG A 19 -24.14 -10.35 39.02
CA ARG A 19 -24.44 -10.63 40.43
C ARG A 19 -25.53 -11.70 40.64
N HIS A 20 -25.43 -12.36 41.80
CA HIS A 20 -26.41 -13.20 42.52
C HIS A 20 -27.90 -13.14 42.12
N SER A 21 -28.57 -14.31 42.15
CA SER A 21 -29.57 -14.60 43.19
C SER A 21 -30.02 -16.08 43.26
N THR A 22 -29.93 -16.67 44.47
CA THR A 22 -30.81 -17.70 45.07
C THR A 22 -31.49 -18.80 44.22
N ILE A 23 -31.26 -20.07 44.60
CA ILE A 23 -32.20 -20.88 45.41
C ILE A 23 -31.45 -22.13 45.93
N ALA A 24 -31.89 -22.70 47.07
CA ALA A 24 -31.24 -23.85 47.71
C ALA A 24 -31.96 -25.17 47.40
N HIS A 25 -31.23 -26.29 47.44
CA HIS A 25 -31.73 -27.53 48.06
C HIS A 25 -30.59 -28.40 48.58
N SER A 26 -30.86 -29.11 49.67
CA SER A 26 -29.91 -29.96 50.40
C SER A 26 -30.00 -31.43 49.97
N TRP A 27 -28.92 -32.19 50.17
CA TRP A 27 -28.94 -33.58 50.67
C TRP A 27 -27.62 -33.88 51.43
N ARG A 28 -27.53 -35.03 52.13
CA ARG A 28 -26.59 -35.28 53.25
C ARG A 28 -25.74 -36.54 53.07
N TYR A 29 -24.53 -36.54 53.65
CA TYR A 29 -23.77 -37.71 54.20
C TYR A 29 -23.45 -38.89 53.21
N SER A 30 -22.47 -39.77 53.40
CA SER A 30 -21.62 -40.05 54.58
C SER A 30 -20.21 -40.57 54.24
N SER A 31 -19.27 -40.29 55.15
CA SER A 31 -18.07 -41.06 55.54
C SER A 31 -17.55 -42.30 54.75
N ASN A 32 -16.31 -42.18 54.27
CA ASN A 32 -15.14 -43.01 54.68
C ASN A 32 -15.05 -44.52 54.32
N THR A 33 -14.07 -44.88 53.46
CA THR A 33 -13.10 -45.99 53.71
C THR A 33 -11.93 -45.98 52.70
N GLN A 34 -10.73 -46.42 53.12
CA GLN A 34 -9.61 -46.83 52.24
C GLN A 34 -9.36 -48.34 52.38
N PRO A 35 -8.70 -49.00 51.39
CA PRO A 35 -7.30 -49.39 51.67
C PRO A 35 -6.32 -49.40 50.46
N LYS A 36 -5.12 -48.86 50.72
CA LYS A 36 -3.75 -49.24 50.26
C LYS A 36 -3.49 -50.14 49.01
N ARG A 37 -2.51 -49.65 48.22
CA ARG A 37 -1.27 -50.29 47.71
C ARG A 37 -1.10 -50.68 46.20
N GLN A 38 -0.30 -49.83 45.55
CA GLN A 38 0.87 -50.12 44.68
C GLN A 38 0.68 -50.62 43.22
N PRO A 39 1.70 -50.40 42.34
CA PRO A 39 1.48 -50.20 40.90
C PRO A 39 1.92 -51.35 39.99
N SER A 40 1.57 -51.26 38.71
CA SER A 40 2.07 -52.13 37.65
C SER A 40 2.29 -51.39 36.32
N PHE A 41 3.16 -51.97 35.50
CA PHE A 41 3.87 -51.45 34.33
C PHE A 41 3.02 -50.85 33.20
N VAL A 42 3.59 -49.87 32.50
CA VAL A 42 3.08 -49.32 31.23
C VAL A 42 3.62 -50.14 30.05
N THR A 43 2.75 -50.49 29.10
CA THR A 43 3.10 -51.19 27.85
C THR A 43 2.54 -50.42 26.65
N ALA A 44 3.36 -50.18 25.62
CA ALA A 44 2.98 -49.34 24.48
C ALA A 44 2.20 -50.10 23.38
N PRO A 45 1.14 -49.51 22.78
CA PRO A 45 0.43 -50.07 21.63
C PRO A 45 1.05 -49.69 20.27
N LYS A 46 0.69 -50.43 19.22
CA LYS A 46 1.24 -50.33 17.84
C LYS A 46 0.34 -49.53 16.88
N PRO A 47 0.85 -49.03 15.74
CA PRO A 47 0.12 -48.14 14.81
C PRO A 47 -0.94 -48.85 13.95
N VAL A 48 -1.84 -48.04 13.37
CA VAL A 48 -2.99 -48.45 12.54
C VAL A 48 -2.75 -48.13 11.04
N PRO A 49 -3.26 -48.92 10.06
CA PRO A 49 -2.92 -48.77 8.63
C PRO A 49 -3.62 -47.60 7.90
N LYS A 50 -3.09 -47.24 6.72
CA LYS A 50 -3.69 -46.28 5.77
C LYS A 50 -4.63 -46.96 4.77
N ALA A 51 -5.60 -46.20 4.25
CA ALA A 51 -6.45 -46.53 3.10
C ALA A 51 -6.00 -45.72 1.84
N PRO A 52 -6.40 -46.12 0.61
CA PRO A 52 -5.71 -45.70 -0.62
C PRO A 52 -6.16 -44.37 -1.24
N THR A 53 -5.34 -43.88 -2.16
CA THR A 53 -5.56 -42.69 -2.98
C THR A 53 -6.55 -42.92 -4.13
N ASN A 54 -7.44 -41.97 -4.37
CA ASN A 54 -8.12 -41.80 -5.67
C ASN A 54 -7.65 -40.49 -6.33
N SER A 55 -7.22 -40.57 -7.58
CA SER A 55 -6.74 -39.44 -8.39
C SER A 55 -7.76 -39.02 -9.44
N SER A 56 -8.25 -37.77 -9.38
CA SER A 56 -8.86 -37.02 -10.49
C SER A 56 -9.17 -35.58 -10.07
N SER A 57 -8.37 -34.62 -10.53
CA SER A 57 -8.77 -33.21 -10.67
C SER A 57 -7.85 -32.49 -11.67
N SER A 58 -8.35 -31.45 -12.33
CA SER A 58 -7.84 -30.94 -13.61
C SER A 58 -6.63 -30.01 -13.52
N THR A 59 -5.64 -30.25 -14.39
CA THR A 59 -4.39 -29.49 -14.49
C THR A 59 -4.58 -28.20 -15.31
N LEU A 60 -5.14 -27.15 -14.71
CA LEU A 60 -5.35 -25.85 -15.40
C LEU A 60 -5.02 -24.59 -14.57
N ALA A 61 -4.75 -24.71 -13.27
CA ALA A 61 -4.46 -23.57 -12.38
C ALA A 61 -2.96 -23.22 -12.21
N GLN A 62 -2.05 -23.85 -12.96
CA GLN A 62 -0.59 -23.78 -12.72
C GLN A 62 0.17 -22.77 -13.60
N SER A 63 -0.49 -21.96 -14.42
CA SER A 63 0.14 -21.12 -15.45
C SER A 63 0.51 -19.68 -15.03
N TYR A 64 0.42 -19.34 -13.74
CA TYR A 64 0.74 -17.99 -13.22
C TYR A 64 1.88 -17.93 -12.19
N THR A 65 2.55 -19.07 -11.96
CA THR A 65 3.79 -19.17 -11.16
C THR A 65 4.82 -19.99 -11.92
N TYR A 66 6.10 -19.80 -11.61
CA TYR A 66 7.27 -20.45 -12.25
C TYR A 66 7.58 -20.03 -13.69
N LEU A 67 8.35 -18.93 -13.82
CA LEU A 67 9.40 -18.85 -14.84
C LEU A 67 10.74 -19.17 -14.17
N ASN A 68 11.15 -20.44 -14.20
CA ASN A 68 12.49 -20.82 -13.75
C ASN A 68 13.52 -20.46 -14.85
N PRO A 69 14.67 -19.86 -14.51
CA PRO A 69 15.77 -19.70 -15.46
C PRO A 69 16.42 -21.06 -15.79
N PRO A 70 16.96 -21.25 -17.01
CA PRO A 70 17.64 -22.50 -17.38
C PRO A 70 19.00 -22.63 -16.68
N SER A 71 19.25 -23.79 -16.07
CA SER A 71 20.53 -24.08 -15.41
C SER A 71 21.68 -24.28 -16.41
N PRO A 72 22.90 -23.76 -16.14
CA PRO A 72 23.99 -23.75 -17.12
C PRO A 72 24.82 -25.05 -17.12
N SER A 73 24.48 -26.03 -17.97
CA SER A 73 25.37 -27.16 -18.26
C SER A 73 25.05 -27.85 -19.59
N SER A 74 25.64 -27.37 -20.70
CA SER A 74 25.80 -28.12 -21.98
C SER A 74 26.54 -27.35 -23.08
N TYR A 75 27.80 -26.96 -22.86
CA TYR A 75 28.78 -26.75 -23.95
C TYR A 75 30.18 -27.22 -23.51
N PRO A 76 31.02 -27.76 -24.42
CA PRO A 76 32.26 -28.44 -24.07
C PRO A 76 33.44 -27.46 -23.84
N PRO A 77 34.47 -27.88 -23.07
CA PRO A 77 35.64 -27.04 -22.81
C PRO A 77 36.51 -26.84 -24.06
N LYS A 78 37.17 -25.68 -24.14
CA LYS A 78 38.36 -25.47 -24.96
C LYS A 78 39.51 -24.99 -24.08
N SER A 79 40.70 -25.51 -24.38
CA SER A 79 41.92 -25.37 -23.60
C SER A 79 42.57 -23.98 -23.72
N GLU A 80 43.25 -23.56 -22.66
CA GLU A 80 44.18 -22.43 -22.68
C GLU A 80 45.41 -22.72 -23.57
N SER A 81 45.95 -21.69 -24.23
CA SER A 81 47.40 -21.51 -24.48
C SER A 81 47.66 -20.21 -25.25
N GLY A 82 48.76 -19.52 -24.93
CA GLY A 82 49.37 -18.51 -25.81
C GLY A 82 48.99 -17.03 -25.62
N GLN A 83 49.83 -16.30 -24.88
CA GLN A 83 50.16 -14.89 -25.18
C GLN A 83 51.30 -14.84 -26.24
N PRO A 84 51.70 -13.67 -26.81
CA PRO A 84 51.11 -12.32 -26.74
C PRO A 84 50.84 -11.66 -28.13
N GLY A 85 50.17 -10.49 -28.20
CA GLY A 85 50.24 -9.65 -29.40
C GLY A 85 49.23 -8.50 -29.62
N SER A 86 49.66 -7.26 -29.36
CA SER A 86 49.33 -6.00 -30.08
C SER A 86 47.88 -5.57 -30.43
N ALA A 87 47.40 -4.57 -29.65
CA ALA A 87 46.78 -3.30 -30.10
C ALA A 87 45.38 -3.21 -30.78
N LYS A 88 44.75 -2.04 -30.53
CA LYS A 88 43.45 -1.51 -31.03
C LYS A 88 42.19 -2.20 -30.47
N GLY A 89 41.13 -1.49 -30.10
CA GLY A 89 40.98 -0.03 -29.96
C GLY A 89 39.54 0.34 -29.58
N GLY A 90 39.35 1.25 -28.61
CA GLY A 90 38.02 1.70 -28.17
C GLY A 90 37.54 2.94 -28.93
N TRP A 91 36.21 3.12 -29.03
CA TRP A 91 35.59 4.32 -29.61
C TRP A 91 34.34 4.75 -28.84
N THR A 92 34.30 6.05 -28.52
CA THR A 92 33.16 6.73 -27.90
C THR A 92 32.23 7.30 -28.99
N MET A 93 30.91 7.16 -28.84
CA MET A 93 29.96 7.80 -29.76
C MET A 93 29.80 9.29 -29.43
N VAL A 94 29.96 10.13 -30.46
CA VAL A 94 29.75 11.59 -30.41
C VAL A 94 28.60 11.96 -31.36
N ARG A 95 27.65 12.77 -30.88
CA ARG A 95 26.57 13.32 -31.72
C ARG A 95 27.15 14.33 -32.72
N LYS A 96 26.64 14.32 -33.95
CA LYS A 96 26.72 15.48 -34.87
C LYS A 96 25.35 15.85 -35.41
N SER A 97 25.05 17.14 -35.34
CA SER A 97 24.04 17.84 -36.13
C SER A 97 24.71 18.48 -37.35
N SER A 98 23.94 18.76 -38.41
CA SER A 98 24.32 19.62 -39.54
C SER A 98 23.06 20.10 -40.26
N ILE A 99 23.12 21.26 -40.94
CA ILE A 99 21.98 21.94 -41.57
C ILE A 99 22.42 22.47 -42.96
N SER A 100 21.54 22.36 -43.96
CA SER A 100 21.56 23.08 -45.27
C SER A 100 22.69 22.71 -46.27
N GLN A 101 22.68 23.08 -47.57
CA GLN A 101 21.80 23.99 -48.35
C GLN A 101 21.84 23.72 -49.90
N ASN A 102 20.82 24.21 -50.64
CA ASN A 102 20.76 24.53 -52.10
C ASN A 102 20.83 23.42 -53.18
N GLY A 103 20.16 23.60 -54.35
CA GLY A 103 20.28 22.63 -55.47
C GLY A 103 19.56 22.80 -56.84
N THR A 104 18.54 23.67 -57.03
CA THR A 104 17.90 24.04 -58.35
C THR A 104 17.15 22.97 -59.21
N ASP A 105 16.21 23.47 -60.03
CA ASP A 105 15.43 22.88 -61.16
C ASP A 105 14.61 21.58 -60.99
N GLY A 106 13.44 21.40 -61.65
CA GLY A 106 12.64 22.37 -62.41
C GLY A 106 11.80 21.77 -63.57
N THR A 107 10.47 21.58 -63.40
CA THR A 107 9.44 21.51 -64.48
C THR A 107 8.03 21.41 -63.87
N ALA A 108 6.96 21.60 -64.67
CA ALA A 108 5.58 21.77 -64.18
C ALA A 108 4.54 20.91 -64.90
N SER A 109 3.38 20.71 -64.25
CA SER A 109 2.09 20.48 -64.94
C SER A 109 0.90 20.93 -64.05
N LYS A 110 -0.29 21.11 -64.64
CA LYS A 110 -1.54 21.58 -63.99
C LYS A 110 -2.70 20.60 -64.21
N CYS A 111 -3.63 20.57 -63.25
CA CYS A 111 -5.10 20.52 -63.39
C CYS A 111 -5.69 20.52 -61.96
N SER A 112 -6.41 21.54 -61.50
CA SER A 112 -7.84 21.85 -61.76
C SER A 112 -8.77 20.70 -61.34
N ASP A 113 -9.43 20.75 -60.18
CA ASP A 113 -10.56 21.61 -59.77
C ASP A 113 -11.93 21.09 -60.24
N THR A 114 -12.78 20.71 -59.28
CA THR A 114 -14.26 20.68 -59.43
C THR A 114 -14.92 21.04 -58.10
N HIS A 115 -15.66 22.15 -58.08
CA HIS A 115 -16.42 22.66 -56.92
C HIS A 115 -17.76 21.92 -56.69
N ARG A 116 -18.18 21.88 -55.42
CA ARG A 116 -19.54 22.15 -54.85
C ARG A 116 -19.53 21.72 -53.37
N ASP A 117 -19.83 22.53 -52.35
CA ASP A 117 -20.98 23.45 -52.10
C ASP A 117 -22.29 22.67 -51.87
N ALA A 118 -23.05 22.80 -50.77
CA ALA A 118 -22.86 23.59 -49.52
C ALA A 118 -23.73 23.03 -48.34
N ASP A 119 -23.96 23.85 -47.31
CA ASP A 119 -24.84 23.71 -46.12
C ASP A 119 -24.29 22.85 -44.94
N VAL A 120 -23.95 23.32 -43.72
CA VAL A 120 -24.17 24.55 -42.90
C VAL A 120 -25.34 24.52 -41.89
N ASP A 121 -24.98 24.13 -40.66
CA ASP A 121 -25.46 24.58 -39.33
C ASP A 121 -24.27 24.23 -38.38
N GLY A 122 -23.78 25.02 -37.41
CA GLY A 122 -24.40 25.98 -36.51
C GLY A 122 -24.57 25.32 -35.12
N ASP A 123 -23.87 25.65 -34.02
CA ASP A 123 -22.80 26.63 -33.69
C ASP A 123 -21.90 25.97 -32.57
N MET A 124 -20.96 26.52 -31.76
CA MET A 124 -20.49 27.86 -31.36
C MET A 124 -19.10 27.73 -30.69
N VAL A 125 -18.13 28.63 -30.93
CA VAL A 125 -16.81 28.64 -30.22
C VAL A 125 -16.20 30.05 -30.06
N VAL A 126 -15.43 30.25 -28.98
CA VAL A 126 -14.46 31.35 -28.66
C VAL A 126 -15.04 32.60 -27.95
N GLY A 127 -14.27 33.11 -26.97
CA GLY A 127 -14.45 34.38 -26.24
C GLY A 127 -14.67 34.18 -24.73
N ASP A 128 -13.85 34.68 -23.80
CA ASP A 128 -12.54 35.38 -23.90
C ASP A 128 -11.64 35.06 -22.69
N SER A 129 -10.35 35.34 -22.81
CA SER A 129 -9.39 35.44 -21.68
C SER A 129 -8.30 36.44 -22.06
N ASP A 130 -8.34 37.62 -21.44
CA ASP A 130 -7.44 38.73 -21.77
C ASP A 130 -5.95 38.42 -21.48
N PRO A 131 -5.02 39.00 -22.26
CA PRO A 131 -3.58 38.86 -22.03
C PRO A 131 -3.04 39.88 -21.02
N GLU A 132 -2.40 39.43 -19.95
CA GLU A 132 -1.54 40.29 -19.14
C GLU A 132 -0.20 40.60 -19.86
N ILE A 133 0.32 41.80 -19.63
CA ILE A 133 1.43 42.39 -20.39
C ILE A 133 2.77 41.88 -19.87
N VAL A 134 3.60 41.34 -20.78
CA VAL A 134 4.95 40.83 -20.46
C VAL A 134 6.04 41.79 -20.94
N GLU A 135 6.59 42.59 -20.02
CA GLU A 135 7.85 43.30 -20.26
C GLU A 135 9.01 42.31 -20.43
N HIS A 136 9.88 42.53 -21.42
CA HIS A 136 11.01 41.66 -21.71
C HIS A 136 12.25 42.05 -20.88
N GLY A 137 12.68 41.19 -19.93
CA GLY A 137 13.74 41.54 -18.98
C GLY A 137 14.58 40.38 -18.41
N THR A 138 15.49 39.83 -19.22
CA THR A 138 16.69 39.05 -18.80
C THR A 138 16.55 37.74 -18.00
N THR A 139 16.91 36.64 -18.67
CA THR A 139 17.50 35.40 -18.11
C THR A 139 16.69 34.58 -17.09
N ASP A 140 15.83 33.69 -17.61
CA ASP A 140 15.23 32.60 -16.84
C ASP A 140 16.27 31.63 -16.26
N LYS A 141 16.54 31.79 -14.95
CA LYS A 141 17.08 30.69 -14.15
C LYS A 141 15.93 29.74 -13.86
N ILE A 142 15.97 28.54 -14.44
CA ILE A 142 15.06 27.44 -14.09
C ILE A 142 15.29 27.08 -12.61
N ARG A 143 14.48 27.69 -11.73
CA ARG A 143 14.30 27.24 -10.36
C ARG A 143 13.53 25.92 -10.41
N GLN A 144 14.26 24.82 -10.48
CA GLN A 144 13.72 23.52 -10.09
C GLN A 144 13.20 23.65 -8.66
N ASP A 145 11.90 23.47 -8.48
CA ASP A 145 11.28 23.45 -7.15
C ASP A 145 11.70 22.16 -6.45
N ARG A 146 12.84 22.24 -5.74
CA ARG A 146 13.36 21.15 -4.92
C ARG A 146 12.46 21.08 -3.69
N GLY A 147 11.61 20.05 -3.65
CA GLY A 147 10.55 19.88 -2.66
C GLY A 147 10.99 20.26 -1.25
N LEU A 148 10.23 21.14 -0.61
CA LEU A 148 10.63 21.76 0.64
C LEU A 148 10.51 20.78 1.81
N ILE A 149 11.62 20.56 2.50
CA ILE A 149 11.68 19.89 3.80
C ILE A 149 11.24 20.91 4.85
N LYS A 150 10.39 20.49 5.79
CA LYS A 150 9.82 21.37 6.82
C LYS A 150 10.91 21.86 7.76
N SER A 151 10.88 23.14 8.13
CA SER A 151 11.89 23.77 8.99
C SER A 151 11.99 23.16 10.39
N ASP A 152 10.93 22.47 10.84
CA ASP A 152 10.78 21.77 12.11
C ASP A 152 10.80 20.23 11.95
N ALA A 153 11.28 19.69 10.81
CA ALA A 153 11.27 18.25 10.54
C ALA A 153 12.00 17.41 11.62
N GLU A 154 13.08 17.95 12.20
CA GLU A 154 13.76 17.38 13.37
C GLU A 154 12.87 17.35 14.63
N GLU A 155 12.05 18.38 14.85
CA GLU A 155 11.10 18.40 15.98
C GLU A 155 9.99 17.36 15.79
N ILE A 156 9.45 17.26 14.57
CA ILE A 156 8.45 16.24 14.18
C ILE A 156 9.00 14.83 14.38
N MET A 157 10.30 14.63 14.14
CA MET A 157 10.94 13.33 14.37
C MET A 157 10.99 13.00 15.87
N ASN A 158 11.40 13.95 16.72
CA ASN A 158 11.54 13.75 18.16
C ASN A 158 10.19 13.64 18.90
N ASP A 159 9.20 14.47 18.52
CA ASP A 159 7.80 14.36 18.98
C ASP A 159 6.82 14.73 17.86
N PRO A 160 6.21 13.73 17.18
CA PRO A 160 5.19 13.96 16.15
C PRO A 160 3.96 14.74 16.65
N PHE A 161 3.68 14.75 17.95
CA PHE A 161 2.50 15.41 18.53
C PHE A 161 2.74 16.90 18.81
N ARG A 162 3.99 17.39 18.82
CA ARG A 162 4.36 18.77 19.17
C ARG A 162 3.61 19.82 18.35
N ARG A 163 3.35 19.54 17.07
CA ARG A 163 2.56 20.40 16.16
C ARG A 163 1.09 20.55 16.58
N LEU A 164 0.49 19.54 17.21
CA LEU A 164 -0.93 19.54 17.63
C LEU A 164 -1.20 20.47 18.82
N LEU A 165 -0.15 20.78 19.59
CA LEU A 165 -0.17 21.75 20.68
C LEU A 165 -0.07 23.18 20.13
N HIS A 166 0.84 23.42 19.18
CA HIS A 166 1.08 24.75 18.60
C HIS A 166 -0.03 25.18 17.62
N SER A 167 -0.78 24.24 17.01
CA SER A 167 -1.89 24.54 16.09
C SER A 167 -3.11 25.23 16.74
N GLN A 168 -3.07 25.58 18.04
CA GLN A 168 -4.17 26.24 18.75
C GLN A 168 -4.15 27.77 18.69
N THR A 169 -3.05 28.41 18.25
CA THR A 169 -3.03 29.87 18.02
C THR A 169 -3.53 30.23 16.62
N PRO A 170 -4.62 31.01 16.49
CA PRO A 170 -5.01 31.56 15.19
C PRO A 170 -4.00 32.64 14.75
N GLN A 171 -3.44 32.48 13.55
CA GLN A 171 -2.70 33.56 12.88
C GLN A 171 -3.68 34.67 12.48
N LEU A 172 -3.79 35.73 13.29
CA LEU A 172 -4.47 36.97 12.90
C LEU A 172 -3.57 37.81 11.96
N SER A 173 -3.49 37.39 10.69
CA SER A 173 -2.83 38.15 9.63
C SER A 173 -3.84 38.93 8.77
N SER A 174 -4.02 40.21 9.14
CA SER A 174 -4.51 41.32 8.30
C SER A 174 -5.53 41.02 7.18
N LEU A 175 -6.80 41.31 7.44
CA LEU A 175 -7.77 41.70 6.40
C LEU A 175 -8.09 43.19 6.58
N GLN A 176 -7.40 44.04 5.82
CA GLN A 176 -7.78 45.44 5.64
C GLN A 176 -8.59 45.60 4.36
N SER A 177 -9.66 46.39 4.49
CA SER A 177 -10.68 46.76 3.52
C SER A 177 -10.26 46.94 2.06
N ALA A 178 -11.09 46.37 1.16
CA ALA A 178 -11.51 47.04 -0.08
C ALA A 178 -13.04 46.91 -0.19
N SER A 179 -13.72 47.93 -0.74
CA SER A 179 -15.18 47.96 -0.90
C SER A 179 -15.56 48.52 -2.27
N SER A 180 -16.83 48.33 -2.65
CA SER A 180 -17.35 48.42 -4.03
C SER A 180 -16.85 47.27 -4.95
N SER A 181 -17.58 46.86 -5.99
CA SER A 181 -18.89 47.32 -6.50
C SER A 181 -19.77 46.11 -6.88
N SER A 182 -21.08 46.34 -7.09
CA SER A 182 -22.06 45.31 -7.42
C SER A 182 -22.35 45.27 -8.93
N ASP A 183 -22.20 44.10 -9.56
CA ASP A 183 -23.32 43.40 -10.21
C ASP A 183 -22.90 42.00 -10.73
N GLY A 184 -23.87 41.15 -11.12
CA GLY A 184 -23.62 39.85 -11.75
C GLY A 184 -23.59 38.61 -10.83
N VAL A 185 -24.19 38.67 -9.63
CA VAL A 185 -24.09 37.60 -8.63
C VAL A 185 -25.35 36.71 -8.58
N SER A 186 -25.36 35.60 -9.33
CA SER A 186 -26.37 34.53 -9.15
C SER A 186 -25.84 33.10 -9.33
N ARG A 187 -24.79 32.87 -10.14
CA ARG A 187 -24.15 31.53 -10.29
C ARG A 187 -22.86 31.35 -9.48
N ARG A 188 -22.02 32.39 -9.29
CA ARG A 188 -20.80 32.29 -8.46
C ARG A 188 -21.10 32.07 -6.97
N ALA A 189 -22.17 32.67 -6.44
CA ALA A 189 -22.48 32.64 -5.01
C ALA A 189 -22.70 31.22 -4.45
N SER A 190 -23.35 30.34 -5.21
CA SER A 190 -23.59 28.94 -4.79
C SER A 190 -22.29 28.16 -4.61
N ASP A 191 -21.33 28.33 -5.52
CA ASP A 191 -20.05 27.62 -5.43
C ASP A 191 -19.13 28.24 -4.36
N THR A 192 -19.12 29.57 -4.19
CA THR A 192 -18.39 30.20 -3.08
C THR A 192 -18.95 29.76 -1.72
N GLN A 193 -20.29 29.72 -1.56
CA GLN A 193 -20.92 29.19 -0.34
C GLN A 193 -20.63 27.70 -0.12
N LYS A 194 -20.65 26.89 -1.19
CA LYS A 194 -20.33 25.46 -1.13
C LYS A 194 -18.89 25.22 -0.71
N HIS A 195 -17.91 25.89 -1.34
CA HIS A 195 -16.50 25.78 -0.96
C HIS A 195 -16.23 26.31 0.46
N SER A 196 -16.89 27.39 0.88
CA SER A 196 -16.82 27.90 2.26
C SER A 196 -17.37 26.87 3.26
N ARG A 197 -18.53 26.27 2.97
CA ARG A 197 -19.15 25.22 3.79
C ARG A 197 -18.29 23.96 3.86
N GLU A 198 -17.72 23.51 2.74
CA GLU A 198 -16.78 22.38 2.72
C GLU A 198 -15.49 22.67 3.50
N SER A 199 -14.94 23.89 3.38
CA SER A 199 -13.76 24.31 4.14
C SER A 199 -14.05 24.32 5.64
N SER A 200 -15.20 24.87 6.05
CA SER A 200 -15.69 24.83 7.43
C SER A 200 -15.87 23.40 7.95
N ILE A 201 -16.45 22.49 7.15
CA ILE A 201 -16.58 21.06 7.51
C ILE A 201 -15.21 20.38 7.66
N ARG A 202 -14.28 20.64 6.73
CA ARG A 202 -12.90 20.10 6.79
C ARG A 202 -12.16 20.62 8.04
N SER A 203 -12.28 21.92 8.34
CA SER A 203 -11.71 22.55 9.54
C SER A 203 -12.30 21.96 10.83
N ASN A 204 -13.63 21.92 10.96
CA ASN A 204 -14.34 21.38 12.12
C ASN A 204 -13.99 19.89 12.35
N ARG A 205 -13.87 19.11 11.27
CA ARG A 205 -13.40 17.73 11.32
C ARG A 205 -11.96 17.64 11.81
N ARG A 206 -11.05 18.49 11.31
CA ARG A 206 -9.64 18.54 11.77
C ARG A 206 -9.54 18.87 13.27
N SER A 207 -10.28 19.87 13.75
CA SER A 207 -10.34 20.22 15.18
C SER A 207 -10.72 19.00 16.03
N LYS A 208 -11.79 18.26 15.66
CA LYS A 208 -12.21 17.06 16.40
C LYS A 208 -11.15 15.95 16.50
N PHE A 209 -10.26 15.82 15.51
CA PHE A 209 -9.09 14.92 15.65
C PHE A 209 -8.07 15.51 16.63
N ILE A 210 -7.73 16.79 16.54
CA ILE A 210 -6.79 17.47 17.46
C ILE A 210 -7.29 17.39 18.91
N ASP A 211 -8.58 17.68 19.14
CA ASP A 211 -9.27 17.58 20.43
C ASP A 211 -9.28 16.14 20.99
N CYS A 212 -9.18 15.13 20.12
CA CYS A 212 -9.08 13.73 20.51
C CYS A 212 -7.63 13.28 20.78
N LEU A 213 -6.67 13.78 20.01
CA LEU A 213 -5.24 13.44 20.10
C LEU A 213 -4.53 14.14 21.27
N ASN A 214 -4.99 15.33 21.65
CA ASN A 214 -4.45 16.14 22.75
C ASN A 214 -4.94 15.71 24.15
N LYS A 215 -5.85 14.72 24.25
CA LYS A 215 -6.26 14.16 25.55
C LYS A 215 -5.11 13.33 26.15
N ALA A 216 -4.94 13.42 27.47
CA ALA A 216 -3.97 12.61 28.22
C ALA A 216 -4.29 11.11 28.04
N ASP A 217 -5.53 10.72 28.34
CA ASP A 217 -6.10 9.43 27.95
C ASP A 217 -6.73 9.52 26.56
N LEU A 218 -6.04 8.95 25.56
CA LEU A 218 -6.54 8.87 24.20
C LEU A 218 -7.51 7.70 24.06
N ASN A 219 -8.81 8.00 23.95
CA ASN A 219 -9.84 7.00 23.68
C ASN A 219 -9.73 6.48 22.24
N ILE A 220 -9.16 5.28 22.08
CA ILE A 220 -8.99 4.61 20.78
C ILE A 220 -10.32 4.39 20.05
N THR A 221 -11.42 4.15 20.77
CA THR A 221 -12.74 3.91 20.19
C THR A 221 -13.31 5.19 19.57
N ASP A 222 -13.05 6.35 20.17
CA ASP A 222 -13.45 7.64 19.58
C ASP A 222 -12.55 8.03 18.40
N LEU A 223 -11.24 7.76 18.48
CA LEU A 223 -10.32 7.95 17.35
C LEU A 223 -10.73 7.06 16.15
N ARG A 224 -11.15 5.81 16.39
CA ARG A 224 -11.69 4.90 15.36
C ARG A 224 -12.96 5.46 14.72
N LYS A 225 -13.97 5.89 15.50
CA LYS A 225 -15.19 6.55 14.98
C LYS A 225 -14.86 7.76 14.10
N LEU A 226 -13.88 8.57 14.49
CA LEU A 226 -13.41 9.70 13.69
C LEU A 226 -12.72 9.21 12.40
N ALA A 227 -11.73 8.33 12.49
CA ALA A 227 -10.92 7.84 11.37
C ALA A 227 -11.72 7.09 10.30
N TRP A 228 -12.78 6.35 10.67
CA TRP A 228 -13.57 5.53 9.75
C TRP A 228 -14.07 6.28 8.50
N SER A 229 -14.46 7.55 8.68
CA SER A 229 -14.93 8.42 7.58
C SER A 229 -13.80 9.14 6.80
N GLY A 230 -12.52 8.86 7.09
CA GLY A 230 -11.33 9.41 6.43
C GLY A 230 -10.57 10.41 7.30
N THR A 231 -9.26 10.23 7.42
CA THR A 231 -8.38 11.06 8.25
C THR A 231 -7.91 12.29 7.47
N PRO A 232 -7.75 13.48 8.09
CA PRO A 232 -7.06 14.61 7.47
C PRO A 232 -5.63 14.25 7.06
N ASN A 233 -5.18 14.72 5.89
CA ASN A 233 -3.89 14.33 5.31
C ASN A 233 -2.71 14.61 6.26
N ASP A 234 -2.73 15.75 6.94
CA ASP A 234 -1.70 16.20 7.87
C ASP A 234 -1.67 15.40 9.19
N LEU A 235 -2.71 14.62 9.48
CA LEU A 235 -2.84 13.84 10.71
C LEU A 235 -2.64 12.33 10.51
N ARG A 236 -2.67 11.80 9.27
CA ARG A 236 -2.40 10.37 9.01
C ARG A 236 -1.04 9.87 9.53
N PRO A 237 0.07 10.64 9.49
CA PRO A 237 1.35 10.18 10.06
C PRO A 237 1.30 9.91 11.56
N ILE A 238 0.33 10.51 12.27
CA ILE A 238 0.13 10.36 13.72
C ILE A 238 -0.97 9.32 14.00
N VAL A 239 -2.09 9.41 13.28
CA VAL A 239 -3.29 8.58 13.51
C VAL A 239 -3.07 7.12 13.11
N TRP A 240 -2.39 6.85 11.99
CA TRP A 240 -2.18 5.47 11.52
C TRP A 240 -1.35 4.63 12.52
N PRO A 241 -0.20 5.10 13.04
CA PRO A 241 0.53 4.40 14.11
C PRO A 241 -0.27 4.12 15.38
N ILE A 242 -1.18 5.00 15.78
CA ILE A 242 -2.03 4.79 16.97
C ILE A 242 -3.05 3.68 16.69
N LEU A 243 -3.71 3.72 15.52
CA LEU A 243 -4.70 2.72 15.12
C LEU A 243 -4.10 1.30 14.98
N LEU A 244 -2.84 1.22 14.51
CA LEU A 244 -2.05 -0.01 14.42
C LEU A 244 -1.43 -0.46 15.77
N GLY A 245 -1.57 0.32 16.84
CA GLY A 245 -0.89 0.04 18.12
C GLY A 245 0.64 -0.01 17.99
N TYR A 246 1.21 0.81 17.10
CA TYR A 246 2.65 1.08 17.03
C TYR A 246 3.03 2.23 17.98
N ILE A 247 2.28 3.33 17.97
CA ILE A 247 2.38 4.39 18.98
C ILE A 247 1.45 4.06 20.16
N PRO A 248 1.92 4.09 21.41
CA PRO A 248 1.11 3.76 22.58
C PRO A 248 0.08 4.86 22.91
N LEU A 249 -1.03 4.47 23.56
CA LEU A 249 -2.09 5.42 23.93
C LEU A 249 -1.63 6.47 24.98
N PRO A 250 -0.91 6.12 26.07
CA PRO A 250 -0.42 7.12 27.03
C PRO A 250 0.61 8.07 26.41
N SER A 251 0.36 9.37 26.50
CA SER A 251 1.18 10.41 25.84
C SER A 251 2.64 10.42 26.28
N ASN A 252 2.89 10.23 27.57
CA ASN A 252 4.22 10.18 28.19
C ASN A 252 5.14 9.05 27.67
N LEU A 253 4.58 8.00 27.06
CA LEU A 253 5.35 6.86 26.55
C LEU A 253 5.68 6.96 25.05
N ARG A 254 5.06 7.91 24.31
CA ARG A 254 5.10 7.94 22.84
C ARG A 254 6.51 8.19 22.30
N ALA A 255 7.15 9.29 22.71
CA ALA A 255 8.50 9.66 22.24
C ALA A 255 9.55 8.58 22.58
N THR A 256 9.59 8.12 23.83
CA THR A 256 10.53 7.07 24.28
C THR A 256 10.33 5.75 23.54
N THR A 257 9.08 5.38 23.23
CA THR A 257 8.75 4.18 22.47
C THR A 257 9.15 4.30 21.01
N LEU A 258 8.92 5.44 20.36
CA LEU A 258 9.38 5.73 19.00
C LEU A 258 10.90 5.69 18.91
N ALA A 259 11.61 6.40 19.80
CA ALA A 259 13.08 6.43 19.82
C ALA A 259 13.67 5.02 19.98
N ARG A 260 13.17 4.23 20.94
CA ARG A 260 13.56 2.82 21.10
C ARG A 260 13.26 2.00 19.84
N LYS A 261 12.05 2.11 19.28
CA LYS A 261 11.63 1.30 18.13
C LYS A 261 12.42 1.62 16.85
N ARG A 262 12.81 2.89 16.65
CA ARG A 262 13.67 3.30 15.54
C ARG A 262 15.10 2.79 15.74
N GLY A 263 15.63 2.86 16.97
CA GLY A 263 16.91 2.23 17.32
C GLY A 263 16.91 0.71 17.10
N GLU A 264 15.88 0.00 17.57
CA GLU A 264 15.71 -1.44 17.33
C GLU A 264 15.69 -1.78 15.83
N TYR A 265 15.05 -0.96 14.98
CA TYR A 265 15.07 -1.16 13.53
C TYR A 265 16.47 -0.99 12.95
N LEU A 266 17.18 0.07 13.34
CA LEU A 266 18.53 0.34 12.85
C LEU A 266 19.53 -0.76 13.25
N SER A 267 19.50 -1.24 14.49
CA SER A 267 20.34 -2.37 14.90
C SER A 267 19.99 -3.69 14.19
N MET A 268 18.74 -3.88 13.77
CA MET A 268 18.36 -5.01 12.91
C MET A 268 18.89 -4.85 11.47
N VAL A 269 18.88 -3.64 10.92
CA VAL A 269 19.50 -3.33 9.61
C VAL A 269 21.01 -3.53 9.67
N GLU A 270 21.69 -2.96 10.67
CA GLU A 270 23.14 -3.09 10.88
C GLU A 270 23.55 -4.57 10.94
N LEU A 271 22.86 -5.38 11.75
CA LEU A 271 23.12 -6.81 11.86
C LEU A 271 22.83 -7.58 10.57
N ALA A 272 21.73 -7.25 9.88
CA ALA A 272 21.31 -7.91 8.64
C ALA A 272 22.26 -7.66 7.46
N PHE A 273 22.96 -6.52 7.44
CA PHE A 273 23.88 -6.11 6.38
C PHE A 273 25.35 -6.03 6.83
N ALA A 274 25.70 -6.51 8.01
CA ALA A 274 27.07 -6.45 8.60
C ALA A 274 28.18 -7.16 7.79
N ARG A 275 27.84 -7.89 6.71
CA ARG A 275 28.77 -8.52 5.75
C ARG A 275 28.39 -8.20 4.30
N ASP A 276 27.73 -7.06 4.08
CA ASP A 276 27.19 -6.63 2.78
C ASP A 276 26.36 -7.74 2.10
N ARG A 277 26.39 -7.79 0.76
CA ARG A 277 25.76 -8.83 -0.06
C ARG A 277 26.28 -10.25 0.21
N GLN A 278 27.37 -10.44 0.97
CA GLN A 278 27.85 -11.77 1.36
C GLN A 278 27.18 -12.29 2.65
N GLY A 279 26.56 -11.40 3.44
CA GLY A 279 25.82 -11.78 4.64
C GLY A 279 24.36 -12.14 4.42
N VAL A 280 23.78 -11.73 3.29
CA VAL A 280 22.34 -11.86 3.05
C VAL A 280 21.94 -13.23 2.48
N ASP A 281 20.73 -13.67 2.81
CA ASP A 281 20.08 -14.80 2.11
C ASP A 281 19.87 -14.40 0.65
N GLN A 282 20.55 -15.10 -0.26
CA GLN A 282 20.56 -14.76 -1.68
C GLN A 282 19.20 -15.02 -2.36
N GLN A 283 18.41 -15.98 -1.88
CA GLN A 283 17.10 -16.31 -2.46
C GLN A 283 16.05 -15.27 -2.06
N ILE A 284 16.07 -14.80 -0.82
CA ILE A 284 15.23 -13.67 -0.36
C ILE A 284 15.70 -12.38 -1.04
N TRP A 285 17.00 -12.09 -1.01
CA TRP A 285 17.57 -10.86 -1.57
C TRP A 285 17.30 -10.70 -3.07
N HIS A 286 17.54 -11.75 -3.87
CA HIS A 286 17.38 -11.70 -5.32
C HIS A 286 15.93 -11.39 -5.75
N GLN A 287 14.93 -11.92 -5.02
CA GLN A 287 13.53 -11.61 -5.29
C GLN A 287 13.20 -10.14 -4.97
N ILE A 288 13.73 -9.60 -3.87
CA ILE A 288 13.54 -8.19 -3.49
C ILE A 288 14.24 -7.26 -4.49
N GLU A 289 15.44 -7.60 -4.94
CA GLU A 289 16.21 -6.87 -5.95
C GLU A 289 15.51 -6.83 -7.33
N ILE A 290 14.72 -7.86 -7.66
CA ILE A 290 13.83 -7.85 -8.84
C ILE A 290 12.56 -7.02 -8.59
N ASP A 291 12.01 -7.05 -7.38
CA ASP A 291 10.68 -6.51 -7.06
C ASP A 291 10.66 -5.01 -6.74
N VAL A 292 11.68 -4.51 -6.05
CA VAL A 292 11.76 -3.10 -5.65
C VAL A 292 11.80 -2.16 -6.88
N PRO A 293 12.64 -2.37 -7.90
CA PRO A 293 12.65 -1.51 -9.09
C PRO A 293 11.35 -1.54 -9.92
N ARG A 294 10.55 -2.61 -9.81
CA ARG A 294 9.22 -2.75 -10.45
C ARG A 294 8.04 -2.42 -9.53
N THR A 295 8.30 -1.84 -8.36
CA THR A 295 7.27 -1.37 -7.42
C THR A 295 6.74 -0.01 -7.88
N ARG A 296 5.40 0.11 -7.97
CA ARG A 296 4.67 1.35 -8.38
C ARG A 296 5.35 2.12 -9.54
N PRO A 297 5.62 1.48 -10.70
CA PRO A 297 6.47 2.03 -11.75
C PRO A 297 5.91 3.32 -12.36
N GLY A 298 6.80 4.25 -12.72
CA GLY A 298 6.45 5.55 -13.32
C GLY A 298 6.14 6.67 -12.32
N VAL A 299 5.94 6.36 -11.03
CA VAL A 299 5.87 7.37 -9.96
C VAL A 299 7.27 7.66 -9.44
N ARG A 300 7.67 8.95 -9.46
CA ARG A 300 9.06 9.40 -9.29
C ARG A 300 9.69 8.94 -7.98
N LEU A 301 8.95 8.97 -6.87
CA LEU A 301 9.41 8.52 -5.55
C LEU A 301 10.07 7.13 -5.57
N TRP A 302 9.42 6.15 -6.20
CA TRP A 302 9.83 4.74 -6.19
C TRP A 302 10.93 4.42 -7.22
N MET A 303 11.23 5.36 -8.13
CA MET A 303 12.30 5.23 -9.12
C MET A 303 13.65 5.77 -8.63
N GLN A 304 13.71 6.29 -7.40
CA GLN A 304 14.92 6.81 -6.77
C GLN A 304 15.70 5.73 -6.05
N ALA A 305 17.03 5.71 -6.22
CA ALA A 305 17.91 4.76 -5.56
C ALA A 305 17.81 4.81 -4.03
N SER A 306 17.69 6.00 -3.42
CA SER A 306 17.51 6.17 -1.96
C SER A 306 16.24 5.48 -1.46
N THR A 307 15.09 5.75 -2.09
CA THR A 307 13.82 5.08 -1.77
C THR A 307 13.89 3.57 -1.98
N GLN A 308 14.52 3.13 -3.08
CA GLN A 308 14.67 1.70 -3.37
C GLN A 308 15.52 0.99 -2.30
N ARG A 309 16.65 1.59 -1.88
CA ARG A 309 17.46 1.05 -0.77
C ARG A 309 16.68 0.98 0.54
N SER A 310 15.82 1.97 0.84
CA SER A 310 14.91 1.89 1.99
C SER A 310 13.91 0.73 1.88
N LEU A 311 13.27 0.53 0.73
CA LEU A 311 12.35 -0.59 0.51
C LEU A 311 13.07 -1.94 0.61
N GLU A 312 14.25 -2.07 0.01
CA GLU A 312 15.10 -3.28 0.11
C GLU A 312 15.38 -3.63 1.58
N ARG A 313 15.77 -2.65 2.40
CA ARG A 313 16.05 -2.84 3.83
C ARG A 313 14.80 -3.22 4.62
N ILE A 314 13.67 -2.54 4.44
CA ILE A 314 12.40 -2.87 5.11
C ILE A 314 11.98 -4.31 4.78
N LEU A 315 11.95 -4.66 3.49
CA LEU A 315 11.45 -5.95 3.02
C LEU A 315 12.38 -7.10 3.41
N TYR A 316 13.71 -6.90 3.35
CA TYR A 316 14.68 -7.93 3.73
C TYR A 316 14.67 -8.18 5.24
N VAL A 317 14.71 -7.13 6.07
CA VAL A 317 14.64 -7.26 7.54
C VAL A 317 13.30 -7.85 8.01
N TRP A 318 12.20 -7.58 7.29
CA TRP A 318 10.94 -8.27 7.56
C TRP A 318 11.01 -9.74 7.18
N ALA A 319 11.45 -10.08 5.98
CA ALA A 319 11.47 -11.45 5.46
C ALA A 319 12.30 -12.41 6.33
N ILE A 320 13.52 -12.02 6.73
CA ILE A 320 14.38 -12.89 7.57
C ILE A 320 13.83 -13.10 8.99
N ARG A 321 12.97 -12.20 9.48
CA ARG A 321 12.30 -12.31 10.79
C ARG A 321 11.04 -13.16 10.75
N HIS A 322 10.50 -13.46 9.56
CA HIS A 322 9.28 -14.24 9.38
C HIS A 322 9.53 -15.45 8.48
N PRO A 323 10.40 -16.42 8.87
CA PRO A 323 10.87 -17.50 8.01
C PRO A 323 9.78 -18.47 7.53
N ALA A 324 8.58 -18.46 8.13
CA ALA A 324 7.41 -19.19 7.62
C ALA A 324 6.81 -18.58 6.34
N SER A 325 7.11 -17.31 6.04
CA SER A 325 6.72 -16.58 4.83
C SER A 325 7.92 -16.24 3.94
N GLY A 326 9.06 -15.84 4.53
CA GLY A 326 10.18 -15.26 3.79
C GLY A 326 9.77 -13.94 3.11
N TYR A 327 10.22 -13.71 1.87
CA TYR A 327 9.67 -12.65 1.03
C TYR A 327 8.66 -13.23 0.03
N VAL A 328 7.52 -12.55 -0.13
CA VAL A 328 6.47 -12.90 -1.09
C VAL A 328 6.10 -11.66 -1.91
N GLN A 329 6.05 -11.82 -3.25
CA GLN A 329 5.65 -10.76 -4.17
C GLN A 329 4.26 -10.22 -3.82
N GLY A 330 4.15 -8.90 -3.63
CA GLY A 330 2.96 -8.20 -3.14
C GLY A 330 3.20 -7.48 -1.82
N ILE A 331 4.06 -8.01 -0.94
CA ILE A 331 4.46 -7.32 0.31
C ILE A 331 5.18 -6.00 -0.01
N ASN A 332 5.91 -5.94 -1.14
CA ASN A 332 6.51 -4.73 -1.69
C ASN A 332 5.49 -3.63 -2.08
N ASP A 333 4.22 -3.96 -2.34
CA ASP A 333 3.18 -2.94 -2.45
C ASP A 333 2.78 -2.40 -1.08
N LEU A 334 2.57 -3.28 -0.09
CA LEU A 334 1.96 -2.94 1.19
C LEU A 334 2.78 -1.96 2.05
N VAL A 335 4.08 -1.88 1.82
CA VAL A 335 4.97 -0.89 2.45
C VAL A 335 4.78 0.52 1.88
N THR A 336 4.35 0.65 0.62
CA THR A 336 4.31 1.96 -0.07
C THR A 336 3.37 3.01 0.54
N PRO A 337 2.15 2.69 1.06
CA PRO A 337 1.28 3.70 1.65
C PRO A 337 1.81 4.17 3.00
N PHE A 338 2.50 3.30 3.76
CA PHE A 338 3.16 3.69 5.00
C PHE A 338 4.35 4.61 4.73
N PHE A 339 5.24 4.24 3.81
CA PHE A 339 6.41 5.06 3.47
C PHE A 339 6.00 6.44 2.92
N GLN A 340 5.01 6.48 2.02
CA GLN A 340 4.47 7.73 1.48
C GLN A 340 3.79 8.59 2.57
N ASN A 341 3.05 7.96 3.48
CA ASN A 341 2.41 8.63 4.62
C ASN A 341 3.46 9.25 5.56
N PHE A 342 4.44 8.49 6.03
CA PHE A 342 5.45 8.99 6.97
C PHE A 342 6.39 10.02 6.32
N LEU A 343 6.72 9.87 5.03
CA LEU A 343 7.42 10.91 4.26
C LEU A 343 6.68 12.25 4.30
N SER A 344 5.34 12.25 4.14
CA SER A 344 4.51 13.47 4.17
C SER A 344 4.54 14.23 5.51
N ALA A 345 5.00 13.60 6.60
CA ALA A 345 5.22 14.29 7.87
C ALA A 345 6.32 15.36 7.75
N TYR A 346 7.35 15.12 6.94
CA TYR A 346 8.60 15.89 6.92
C TYR A 346 8.77 16.84 5.72
N ILE A 347 7.87 16.78 4.72
CA ILE A 347 7.92 17.60 3.49
C ILE A 347 6.61 18.36 3.22
N ASP A 348 6.70 19.57 2.65
CA ASP A 348 5.53 20.39 2.26
C ASP A 348 5.14 20.21 0.77
N SER A 349 5.84 19.33 0.04
CA SER A 349 5.58 18.98 -1.36
C SER A 349 4.91 17.60 -1.50
N ASP A 350 4.41 17.27 -2.70
CA ASP A 350 3.83 15.95 -3.00
C ASP A 350 4.85 14.81 -2.78
N PRO A 351 4.59 13.85 -1.87
CA PRO A 351 5.42 12.68 -1.68
C PRO A 351 5.70 11.88 -2.95
N GLU A 352 4.76 11.79 -3.91
CA GLU A 352 4.96 11.00 -5.14
C GLU A 352 6.02 11.63 -6.09
N GLN A 353 6.40 12.90 -5.86
CA GLN A 353 7.38 13.66 -6.64
C GLN A 353 8.67 14.02 -5.88
N PHE A 354 8.65 13.95 -4.55
CA PHE A 354 9.78 14.33 -3.69
C PHE A 354 10.99 13.39 -3.86
N ASP A 355 12.19 13.91 -3.60
CA ASP A 355 13.47 13.21 -3.75
C ASP A 355 14.08 12.85 -2.39
N THR A 356 14.01 11.56 -2.02
CA THR A 356 14.41 11.10 -0.68
C THR A 356 15.91 11.24 -0.40
N SER A 357 16.75 11.44 -1.43
CA SER A 357 18.18 11.74 -1.22
C SER A 357 18.44 13.16 -0.72
N LEU A 358 17.40 14.00 -0.58
CA LEU A 358 17.49 15.33 0.01
C LEU A 358 17.26 15.34 1.53
N LEU A 359 16.69 14.26 2.10
CA LEU A 359 16.43 14.19 3.53
C LEU A 359 17.71 13.96 4.35
N PRO A 360 17.82 14.60 5.53
CA PRO A 360 18.73 14.14 6.58
C PRO A 360 18.55 12.64 6.89
N GLU A 361 19.66 11.94 7.05
CA GLU A 361 19.69 10.47 7.18
C GLU A 361 18.88 9.96 8.39
N ASN A 362 18.98 10.65 9.52
CA ASN A 362 18.17 10.46 10.72
C ASN A 362 16.66 10.54 10.45
N ILE A 363 16.20 11.44 9.57
CA ILE A 363 14.79 11.56 9.19
C ILE A 363 14.38 10.44 8.22
N LEU A 364 15.21 10.10 7.24
CA LEU A 364 14.94 8.96 6.34
C LEU A 364 14.87 7.65 7.11
N ASN A 365 15.79 7.43 8.06
CA ASN A 365 15.81 6.29 8.97
C ASN A 365 14.56 6.23 9.87
N ALA A 366 14.00 7.37 10.29
CA ALA A 366 12.73 7.42 11.00
C ALA A 366 11.54 7.02 10.10
N VAL A 367 11.46 7.54 8.87
CA VAL A 367 10.44 7.13 7.88
C VAL A 367 10.51 5.63 7.59
N GLU A 368 11.71 5.09 7.45
CA GLU A 368 11.97 3.68 7.15
C GLU A 368 11.57 2.75 8.30
N ALA A 369 11.97 3.08 9.53
CA ALA A 369 11.62 2.33 10.74
C ALA A 369 10.12 2.37 11.06
N ASP A 370 9.49 3.55 10.96
CA ASP A 370 8.05 3.70 11.20
C ASP A 370 7.24 2.89 10.16
N SER A 371 7.72 2.86 8.90
CA SER A 371 7.16 2.02 7.83
C SER A 371 7.31 0.53 8.12
N PHE A 372 8.48 0.08 8.57
CA PHE A 372 8.74 -1.32 8.93
C PHE A 372 7.82 -1.80 10.07
N TRP A 373 7.67 -1.02 11.14
CA TRP A 373 6.82 -1.43 12.26
C TRP A 373 5.33 -1.39 11.92
N CYS A 374 4.88 -0.42 11.11
CA CYS A 374 3.49 -0.37 10.65
C CYS A 374 3.15 -1.47 9.64
N LEU A 375 4.08 -1.80 8.73
CA LEU A 375 3.98 -2.97 7.84
C LEU A 375 3.87 -4.27 8.65
N SER A 376 4.73 -4.43 9.67
CA SER A 376 4.69 -5.61 10.54
C SER A 376 3.34 -5.75 11.23
N ARG A 377 2.80 -4.65 11.81
CA ARG A 377 1.48 -4.61 12.45
C ARG A 377 0.32 -4.92 11.49
N LEU A 378 0.42 -4.54 10.22
CA LEU A 378 -0.57 -4.91 9.21
C LEU A 378 -0.48 -6.41 8.89
N LEU A 379 0.73 -6.92 8.70
CA LEU A 379 0.97 -8.32 8.32
C LEU A 379 0.63 -9.31 9.44
N ASP A 380 0.74 -8.91 10.71
CA ASP A 380 0.27 -9.69 11.87
C ASP A 380 -1.20 -10.14 11.73
N GLY A 381 -2.07 -9.31 11.15
CA GLY A 381 -3.49 -9.63 10.93
C GLY A 381 -3.77 -10.54 9.72
N ILE A 382 -2.77 -10.83 8.88
CA ILE A 382 -2.91 -11.57 7.62
C ILE A 382 -1.70 -12.48 7.31
N GLN A 383 -0.99 -12.99 8.33
CA GLN A 383 0.21 -13.82 8.13
C GLN A 383 -0.05 -15.05 7.24
N ASP A 384 -1.24 -15.65 7.35
CA ASP A 384 -1.67 -16.82 6.58
C ASP A 384 -1.86 -16.56 5.07
N ASN A 385 -1.86 -15.30 4.64
CA ASN A 385 -1.80 -14.92 3.22
C ASN A 385 -0.41 -15.09 2.61
N TYR A 386 0.67 -15.11 3.41
CA TYR A 386 2.06 -15.07 2.90
C TYR A 386 2.93 -16.26 3.31
N ILE A 387 2.42 -17.17 4.16
CA ILE A 387 3.05 -18.49 4.34
C ILE A 387 2.93 -19.34 3.07
N SER A 388 3.75 -20.41 3.00
CA SER A 388 3.75 -21.36 1.88
C SER A 388 2.34 -21.84 1.48
N ALA A 389 2.10 -21.93 0.17
CA ALA A 389 0.80 -22.18 -0.48
C ALA A 389 -0.33 -21.16 -0.20
N GLN A 390 -0.06 -20.07 0.52
CA GLN A 390 -0.96 -18.91 0.74
C GLN A 390 -2.42 -19.30 1.09
N PRO A 391 -2.64 -20.13 2.14
CA PRO A 391 -3.97 -20.65 2.46
C PRO A 391 -4.98 -19.57 2.85
N GLY A 392 -4.54 -18.44 3.41
CA GLY A 392 -5.41 -17.28 3.71
C GLY A 392 -6.02 -16.64 2.47
N ILE A 393 -5.24 -16.53 1.38
CA ILE A 393 -5.71 -16.01 0.09
C ILE A 393 -6.78 -16.96 -0.47
N HIS A 394 -6.51 -18.26 -0.53
CA HIS A 394 -7.44 -19.27 -1.01
C HIS A 394 -8.75 -19.28 -0.21
N ARG A 395 -8.67 -19.22 1.14
CA ARG A 395 -9.86 -19.08 2.01
C ARG A 395 -10.65 -17.80 1.74
N SER A 396 -9.97 -16.69 1.49
CA SER A 396 -10.63 -15.39 1.30
C SER A 396 -11.26 -15.25 -0.09
N VAL A 397 -10.63 -15.78 -1.14
CA VAL A 397 -11.24 -15.88 -2.48
C VAL A 397 -12.44 -16.83 -2.48
N LYS A 398 -12.37 -17.98 -1.79
CA LYS A 398 -13.52 -18.89 -1.65
C LYS A 398 -14.70 -18.22 -0.94
N ARG A 399 -14.46 -17.61 0.24
CA ARG A 399 -15.48 -16.86 1.00
C ARG A 399 -16.06 -15.68 0.20
N MET A 400 -15.28 -15.06 -0.69
CA MET A 400 -15.75 -14.01 -1.59
C MET A 400 -16.71 -14.56 -2.66
N SER A 401 -16.40 -15.68 -3.29
CA SER A 401 -17.31 -16.36 -4.23
C SER A 401 -18.63 -16.75 -3.53
N GLU A 402 -18.53 -17.35 -2.34
CA GLU A 402 -19.67 -17.71 -1.50
C GLU A 402 -20.51 -16.51 -1.04
N LEU A 403 -19.92 -15.31 -0.91
CA LEU A 403 -20.65 -14.08 -0.62
C LEU A 403 -21.34 -13.52 -1.87
N VAL A 404 -20.62 -13.42 -3.00
CA VAL A 404 -21.18 -12.90 -4.26
C VAL A 404 -22.33 -13.77 -4.75
N ALA A 405 -22.24 -15.09 -4.65
CA ALA A 405 -23.35 -16.02 -4.94
C ALA A 405 -24.64 -15.73 -4.14
N ARG A 406 -24.53 -15.13 -2.95
CA ARG A 406 -25.67 -14.78 -2.08
C ARG A 406 -26.22 -13.37 -2.29
N ILE A 407 -25.39 -12.41 -2.75
CA ILE A 407 -25.79 -11.00 -2.91
C ILE A 407 -26.02 -10.59 -4.38
N ASP A 408 -25.46 -11.31 -5.34
CA ASP A 408 -25.66 -11.11 -6.78
C ASP A 408 -25.51 -12.45 -7.52
N ALA A 409 -26.46 -13.35 -7.28
CA ALA A 409 -26.54 -14.65 -7.95
C ALA A 409 -26.53 -14.55 -9.49
N PRO A 410 -27.19 -13.57 -10.15
CA PRO A 410 -27.08 -13.38 -11.59
C PRO A 410 -25.65 -13.11 -12.08
N LEU A 411 -24.86 -12.33 -11.34
CA LEU A 411 -23.44 -12.11 -11.68
C LEU A 411 -22.60 -13.37 -11.46
N HIS A 412 -22.83 -14.07 -10.35
CA HIS A 412 -22.11 -15.31 -10.04
C HIS A 412 -22.35 -16.39 -11.10
N ALA A 413 -23.61 -16.64 -11.46
CA ALA A 413 -23.98 -17.59 -12.52
C ALA A 413 -23.45 -17.19 -13.91
N HIS A 414 -23.36 -15.88 -14.22
CA HIS A 414 -22.72 -15.42 -15.45
C HIS A 414 -21.24 -15.81 -15.47
N LEU A 415 -20.48 -15.49 -14.42
CA LEU A 415 -19.06 -15.83 -14.32
C LEU A 415 -18.82 -17.35 -14.40
N GLU A 416 -19.68 -18.15 -13.77
CA GLU A 416 -19.64 -19.62 -13.87
C GLU A 416 -19.93 -20.10 -15.31
N SER A 417 -20.97 -19.59 -15.97
CA SER A 417 -21.29 -19.93 -17.37
C SER A 417 -20.19 -19.53 -18.37
N GLN A 418 -19.40 -18.51 -18.01
CA GLN A 418 -18.26 -18.01 -18.77
C GLN A 418 -16.95 -18.72 -18.40
N ASN A 419 -16.98 -19.68 -17.46
CA ASN A 419 -15.84 -20.42 -16.93
C ASN A 419 -14.74 -19.53 -16.29
N VAL A 420 -15.16 -18.42 -15.66
CA VAL A 420 -14.30 -17.44 -14.99
C VAL A 420 -14.19 -17.76 -13.51
N GLU A 421 -13.09 -18.40 -13.10
CA GLU A 421 -12.83 -18.71 -11.69
C GLU A 421 -12.44 -17.44 -10.91
N PHE A 422 -12.99 -17.28 -9.69
CA PHE A 422 -12.66 -16.15 -8.81
C PHE A 422 -11.15 -16.01 -8.52
N MET A 423 -10.39 -17.13 -8.50
CA MET A 423 -8.94 -17.10 -8.32
C MET A 423 -8.20 -16.32 -9.43
N GLN A 424 -8.72 -16.33 -10.67
CA GLN A 424 -8.07 -15.69 -11.82
C GLN A 424 -7.96 -14.16 -11.71
N PHE A 425 -8.84 -13.52 -10.92
CA PHE A 425 -8.81 -12.08 -10.68
C PHE A 425 -8.63 -11.71 -9.19
N ALA A 426 -9.36 -12.37 -8.28
CA ALA A 426 -9.39 -11.98 -6.87
C ALA A 426 -8.12 -12.34 -6.10
N PHE A 427 -7.28 -13.28 -6.59
CA PHE A 427 -5.98 -13.56 -5.98
C PHE A 427 -5.14 -12.29 -5.81
N ARG A 428 -5.01 -11.48 -6.87
CA ARG A 428 -4.25 -10.22 -6.83
C ARG A 428 -4.92 -9.17 -5.94
N TRP A 429 -6.25 -9.15 -5.90
CA TRP A 429 -7.00 -8.21 -5.06
C TRP A 429 -6.73 -8.47 -3.58
N MET A 430 -6.75 -9.74 -3.15
CA MET A 430 -6.43 -10.13 -1.77
C MET A 430 -4.93 -9.96 -1.45
N ASN A 431 -4.04 -10.46 -2.31
CA ASN A 431 -2.58 -10.47 -2.10
C ASN A 431 -1.95 -9.07 -2.11
N CYS A 432 -2.56 -8.11 -2.81
CA CYS A 432 -2.09 -6.72 -2.88
C CYS A 432 -3.11 -5.73 -2.29
N LEU A 433 -4.07 -6.18 -1.48
CA LEU A 433 -5.11 -5.36 -0.84
C LEU A 433 -5.75 -4.29 -1.76
N LEU A 434 -6.17 -4.70 -2.97
CA LEU A 434 -6.68 -3.86 -4.09
C LEU A 434 -5.73 -2.77 -4.62
N MET A 435 -4.49 -2.64 -4.13
CA MET A 435 -3.55 -1.56 -4.48
C MET A 435 -3.06 -1.54 -5.94
N ARG A 436 -3.28 -2.64 -6.67
CA ARG A 436 -3.03 -2.75 -8.12
C ARG A 436 -4.23 -2.32 -8.98
N GLU A 437 -5.37 -2.06 -8.35
CA GLU A 437 -6.66 -1.78 -9.00
C GLU A 437 -7.17 -0.34 -8.76
N ILE A 438 -6.57 0.40 -7.82
CA ILE A 438 -6.95 1.79 -7.48
C ILE A 438 -5.72 2.72 -7.36
N SER A 439 -5.94 4.03 -7.43
CA SER A 439 -4.89 5.05 -7.22
C SER A 439 -4.37 5.00 -5.78
N VAL A 440 -3.13 5.45 -5.53
CA VAL A 440 -2.57 5.41 -4.16
C VAL A 440 -3.36 6.29 -3.20
N GLN A 441 -3.90 7.41 -3.69
CA GLN A 441 -4.77 8.30 -2.92
C GLN A 441 -6.07 7.59 -2.49
N ASN A 442 -6.64 6.74 -3.36
CA ASN A 442 -7.78 5.90 -3.01
C ASN A 442 -7.39 4.75 -2.06
N THR A 443 -6.20 4.14 -2.21
CA THR A 443 -5.65 3.19 -1.22
C THR A 443 -5.51 3.83 0.16
N ILE A 444 -4.87 5.00 0.24
CA ILE A 444 -4.65 5.73 1.49
C ILE A 444 -5.99 6.10 2.14
N ARG A 445 -6.96 6.64 1.38
CA ARG A 445 -8.30 6.87 1.91
C ARG A 445 -8.98 5.57 2.33
N MET A 446 -8.86 4.47 1.59
CA MET A 446 -9.45 3.18 1.97
C MET A 446 -8.83 2.67 3.28
N TRP A 447 -7.51 2.81 3.45
CA TRP A 447 -6.79 2.37 4.65
C TRP A 447 -7.13 3.19 5.90
N ASP A 448 -7.51 4.47 5.77
CA ASP A 448 -8.12 5.22 6.90
C ASP A 448 -9.31 4.46 7.53
N THR A 449 -10.14 3.82 6.71
CA THR A 449 -11.28 3.02 7.20
C THR A 449 -10.83 1.67 7.75
N TYR A 450 -9.86 0.99 7.10
CA TYR A 450 -9.41 -0.33 7.56
C TYR A 450 -8.72 -0.24 8.92
N LEU A 451 -7.85 0.74 9.12
CA LEU A 451 -7.18 0.98 10.40
C LEU A 451 -8.19 1.42 11.50
N ALA A 452 -9.28 2.07 11.11
CA ALA A 452 -10.36 2.41 12.03
C ALA A 452 -11.23 1.19 12.44
N GLU A 453 -11.44 0.24 11.53
CA GLU A 453 -12.28 -0.94 11.76
C GLU A 453 -11.64 -1.91 12.78
N GLY A 454 -10.32 -2.14 12.70
CA GLY A 454 -9.57 -2.91 13.70
C GLY A 454 -8.61 -3.95 13.11
N ALA A 455 -8.15 -4.89 13.95
CA ALA A 455 -7.16 -5.91 13.56
C ALA A 455 -7.67 -6.80 12.40
N ASP A 456 -8.93 -7.23 12.47
CA ASP A 456 -9.59 -8.06 11.46
C ASP A 456 -9.94 -7.34 10.15
N ALA A 457 -9.62 -6.04 10.00
CA ALA A 457 -10.01 -5.28 8.83
C ALA A 457 -9.40 -5.82 7.52
N PHE A 458 -8.12 -6.21 7.57
CA PHE A 458 -7.41 -6.72 6.40
C PHE A 458 -7.77 -8.17 6.04
N SER A 459 -8.26 -8.97 7.00
CA SER A 459 -8.60 -10.40 6.84
C SER A 459 -10.11 -10.67 6.66
N GLN A 460 -10.97 -9.77 7.14
CA GLN A 460 -12.43 -9.89 7.12
C GLN A 460 -13.10 -8.72 6.36
N PHE A 461 -12.89 -7.47 6.77
CA PHE A 461 -13.57 -6.32 6.13
C PHE A 461 -13.17 -6.17 4.65
N HIS A 462 -11.90 -6.43 4.31
CA HIS A 462 -11.40 -6.41 2.94
C HIS A 462 -12.20 -7.31 1.98
N LEU A 463 -12.72 -8.45 2.45
CA LEU A 463 -13.53 -9.36 1.65
C LEU A 463 -14.88 -8.74 1.22
N TYR A 464 -15.50 -7.97 2.11
CA TYR A 464 -16.74 -7.24 1.80
C TYR A 464 -16.46 -6.10 0.83
N VAL A 465 -15.33 -5.40 0.96
CA VAL A 465 -14.91 -4.35 0.02
C VAL A 465 -14.63 -4.91 -1.37
N CYS A 466 -13.91 -6.04 -1.49
CA CYS A 466 -13.71 -6.74 -2.76
C CYS A 466 -15.03 -7.21 -3.40
N SER A 467 -15.96 -7.71 -2.59
CA SER A 467 -17.29 -8.14 -3.05
C SER A 467 -18.13 -6.96 -3.56
N ALA A 468 -18.17 -5.85 -2.81
CA ALA A 468 -18.85 -4.63 -3.20
C ALA A 468 -18.21 -3.98 -4.45
N PHE A 469 -16.89 -4.03 -4.57
CA PHE A 469 -16.16 -3.57 -5.76
C PHE A 469 -16.51 -4.38 -7.01
N LEU A 470 -16.66 -5.71 -6.90
CA LEU A 470 -17.11 -6.55 -8.02
C LEU A 470 -18.59 -6.25 -8.39
N VAL A 471 -19.49 -6.27 -7.40
CA VAL A 471 -20.94 -6.08 -7.61
C VAL A 471 -21.27 -4.68 -8.15
N LYS A 472 -20.47 -3.65 -7.82
CA LYS A 472 -20.56 -2.30 -8.42
C LYS A 472 -20.55 -2.33 -9.95
N TRP A 473 -19.92 -3.32 -10.57
CA TRP A 473 -19.81 -3.47 -12.02
C TRP A 473 -20.68 -4.61 -12.59
N SER A 474 -21.56 -5.20 -11.80
CA SER A 474 -22.43 -6.35 -12.17
C SER A 474 -23.10 -6.20 -13.54
N ALA A 475 -23.68 -5.05 -13.83
CA ALA A 475 -24.36 -4.78 -15.10
C ALA A 475 -23.40 -4.75 -16.31
N LYS A 476 -22.15 -4.28 -16.13
CA LYS A 476 -21.10 -4.27 -17.17
C LYS A 476 -20.54 -5.69 -17.38
N LEU A 477 -20.28 -6.41 -16.28
CA LEU A 477 -19.73 -7.77 -16.30
C LEU A 477 -20.66 -8.79 -16.96
N ARG A 478 -21.97 -8.69 -16.71
CA ARG A 478 -22.99 -9.56 -17.34
C ARG A 478 -23.24 -9.29 -18.83
N GLN A 479 -22.58 -8.28 -19.39
CA GLN A 479 -22.58 -7.97 -20.83
C GLN A 479 -21.25 -8.37 -21.51
N MET A 480 -20.29 -8.91 -20.77
CA MET A 480 -18.98 -9.31 -21.28
C MET A 480 -18.92 -10.81 -21.58
N ASP A 481 -18.41 -11.13 -22.77
CA ASP A 481 -17.89 -12.45 -23.14
C ASP A 481 -16.42 -12.55 -22.71
N PHE A 482 -16.10 -13.54 -21.88
CA PHE A 482 -14.74 -13.77 -21.37
C PHE A 482 -13.95 -14.83 -22.16
N GLN A 483 -14.61 -15.60 -23.03
CA GLN A 483 -13.98 -16.59 -23.90
C GLN A 483 -13.31 -15.92 -25.10
N ALA A 484 -14.01 -14.96 -25.74
CA ALA A 484 -13.42 -14.10 -26.76
C ALA A 484 -12.30 -13.20 -26.19
N SER A 485 -12.46 -12.72 -24.95
CA SER A 485 -11.56 -11.76 -24.28
C SER A 485 -10.23 -12.35 -23.75
N SER A 486 -9.67 -13.33 -24.45
CA SER A 486 -8.42 -14.00 -24.08
C SER A 486 -7.27 -13.00 -23.82
N LYS A 487 -6.83 -12.93 -22.55
CA LYS A 487 -5.71 -12.13 -21.99
C LYS A 487 -6.01 -10.72 -21.45
N VAL A 488 -7.27 -10.25 -21.37
CA VAL A 488 -7.57 -9.02 -20.61
C VAL A 488 -7.87 -9.37 -19.15
N PRO A 489 -7.07 -8.95 -18.14
CA PRO A 489 -7.38 -9.20 -16.74
C PRO A 489 -8.70 -8.52 -16.36
N LEU A 490 -9.55 -9.19 -15.58
CA LEU A 490 -10.92 -8.74 -15.31
C LEU A 490 -10.98 -7.26 -14.85
N THR A 491 -10.10 -6.84 -13.94
CA THR A 491 -10.05 -5.44 -13.49
C THR A 491 -9.65 -4.43 -14.56
N ARG A 492 -8.89 -4.81 -15.58
CA ARG A 492 -8.58 -3.93 -16.72
C ARG A 492 -9.81 -3.71 -17.59
N ALA A 493 -10.68 -4.72 -17.74
CA ALA A 493 -11.98 -4.57 -18.40
C ALA A 493 -12.97 -3.74 -17.54
N LEU A 494 -12.94 -3.88 -16.22
CA LEU A 494 -13.73 -3.06 -15.30
C LEU A 494 -13.37 -1.58 -15.41
N LEU A 495 -12.09 -1.25 -15.28
CA LEU A 495 -11.57 0.11 -15.13
C LEU A 495 -11.28 0.83 -16.46
N SER A 496 -11.41 0.15 -17.59
CA SER A 496 -11.37 0.80 -18.91
C SER A 496 -12.54 1.79 -19.07
N PRO A 497 -12.29 3.06 -19.41
CA PRO A 497 -13.33 4.06 -19.67
C PRO A 497 -14.04 3.81 -21.01
N THR A 498 -13.38 3.16 -21.97
CA THR A 498 -14.02 2.71 -23.21
C THR A 498 -14.66 1.32 -23.03
N PRO A 499 -15.82 1.05 -23.64
CA PRO A 499 -16.28 -0.32 -23.86
C PRO A 499 -15.28 -1.06 -24.77
N PRO A 500 -15.28 -2.41 -24.77
CA PRO A 500 -14.62 -3.15 -25.84
C PRO A 500 -15.24 -2.74 -27.18
N LEU A 501 -14.41 -2.56 -28.21
CA LEU A 501 -14.89 -2.48 -29.58
C LEU A 501 -15.40 -3.87 -29.98
N VAL A 502 -16.56 -3.90 -30.65
CA VAL A 502 -17.27 -5.09 -31.13
C VAL A 502 -16.62 -5.58 -32.42
#